data_AF-A0A7V3VB53-F1
#
_entry.id   AF-A0A7V3VB53-F1
#
_cell.length_a   1.000
_cell.length_b   1.000
_cell.length_c   1.000
_cell.angle_alpha   90.00
_cell.angle_beta   90.00
_cell.angle_gamma   90.00
#
_symmetry.space_group_name_H-M   'P 1'
#
loop_
_entity.id
_entity.type
_entity.pdbx_description
1 polymer ?
#
loop_
_entity_poly.entity_id
_entity_poly.type
_entity_poly.pdbx_seq_one_letter_code
_entity_poly.pdbx_strand_id
1 'polypeptide(L)' 'MTHAEKIIISFLSKNPKAWFSKKEIARHAVRREEYEQNPRWADIPLRALVGRGIVEVDERGLYRLNPNAQIFE' A
#
# COMPACT_ATOMS: atom_id res chain seq x y z
N MET A 1 1.69 12.83 4.87
CA MET A 1 1.82 11.49 4.24
C MET A 1 3.31 11.22 4.00
N THR A 2 3.83 10.06 4.40
CA THR A 2 5.27 9.70 4.28
C THR A 2 5.64 9.27 2.85
N HIS A 3 6.94 9.18 2.55
CA HIS A 3 7.39 8.71 1.23
C HIS A 3 6.94 7.26 0.95
N ALA A 4 7.06 6.36 1.93
CA ALA A 4 6.62 4.97 1.80
C ALA A 4 5.11 4.86 1.54
N GLU A 5 4.30 5.73 2.19
CA GLU A 5 2.86 5.78 1.95
C GLU A 5 2.52 6.24 0.54
N LYS A 6 3.23 7.26 0.03
CA LYS A 6 3.08 7.73 -1.36
C LYS A 6 3.39 6.63 -2.37
N ILE A 7 4.43 5.82 -2.12
CA ILE A 7 4.79 4.67 -2.96
C ILE A 7 3.65 3.64 -3.00
N ILE A 8 3.08 3.28 -1.84
CA ILE A 8 1.95 2.34 -1.75
C ILE A 8 0.74 2.86 -2.51
N ILE A 9 0.38 4.12 -2.30
CA ILE A 9 -0.75 4.76 -2.99
C ILE A 9 -0.53 4.75 -4.49
N SER A 10 0.68 5.10 -4.95
CA SER A 10 1.04 5.08 -6.37
C SER A 10 0.97 3.68 -6.98
N PHE A 11 1.31 2.63 -6.22
CA PHE A 11 1.17 1.25 -6.67
C PHE A 11 -0.30 0.84 -6.79
N LEU A 12 -1.11 1.08 -5.76
CA LEU A 12 -2.53 0.70 -5.73
C LEU A 12 -3.38 1.50 -6.72
N SER A 13 -3.03 2.77 -6.98
CA SER A 13 -3.76 3.63 -7.91
C SER A 13 -3.64 3.17 -9.37
N LYS A 14 -2.63 2.37 -9.73
CA LYS A 14 -2.51 1.76 -11.07
C LYS A 14 -3.63 0.77 -11.36
N ASN A 15 -4.15 0.11 -10.32
CA ASN A 15 -5.23 -0.87 -10.44
C ASN A 15 -6.20 -0.71 -9.25
N PRO A 16 -7.02 0.36 -9.22
CA PRO A 16 -7.79 0.73 -8.04
C PRO A 16 -8.92 -0.25 -7.69
N LYS A 17 -9.26 -1.18 -8.59
CA LYS A 17 -10.24 -2.24 -8.34
C LYS A 17 -9.62 -3.56 -7.87
N ALA A 18 -8.31 -3.73 -8.03
CA ALA A 18 -7.60 -4.96 -7.71
C ALA A 18 -7.20 -5.00 -6.23
N TRP A 19 -7.16 -6.21 -5.69
CA TRP A 19 -6.74 -6.49 -4.32
C TRP A 19 -5.35 -7.10 -4.34
N PHE A 20 -4.45 -6.61 -3.49
CA PHE A 20 -3.06 -7.05 -3.44
C PHE A 20 -2.68 -7.48 -2.04
N SER A 21 -1.95 -8.58 -1.92
CA SER A 21 -1.35 -8.93 -0.64
C SER A 21 -0.26 -7.93 -0.27
N LYS A 22 -0.01 -7.81 1.03
CA LYS A 22 1.14 -7.05 1.56
C LYS A 22 2.46 -7.41 0.88
N LYS A 23 2.68 -8.71 0.60
CA LYS A 23 3.92 -9.21 -0.03
C LYS A 23 4.04 -8.73 -1.47
N GLU A 24 2.94 -8.73 -2.23
CA GLU A 24 2.93 -8.20 -3.59
C GLU A 24 3.24 -6.70 -3.61
N ILE A 25 2.61 -5.93 -2.71
CA ILE A 25 2.87 -4.50 -2.58
C ILE A 25 4.35 -4.26 -2.24
N ALA A 26 4.87 -4.95 -1.22
CA ALA A 26 6.25 -4.80 -0.80
C ALA A 26 7.25 -5.15 -1.92
N ARG A 27 6.94 -6.17 -2.73
CA ARG A 27 7.82 -6.66 -3.80
C ARG A 27 7.77 -5.83 -5.08
N HIS A 28 6.59 -5.30 -5.44
CA HIS A 28 6.34 -4.70 -6.74
C HIS A 28 6.23 -3.17 -6.72
N ALA A 29 6.07 -2.54 -5.56
CA ALA A 29 5.99 -1.08 -5.46
C ALA A 29 7.36 -0.37 -5.44
N VAL A 30 8.45 -1.11 -5.20
CA VAL A 30 9.83 -0.58 -5.12
C VAL A 30 10.78 -1.38 -6.02
N ARG A 31 12.03 -0.92 -6.15
CA ARG A 31 13.08 -1.68 -6.85
C ARG A 31 13.46 -2.94 -6.07
N ARG A 32 14.09 -3.88 -6.77
CA ARG A 32 14.48 -5.17 -6.19
C ARG A 32 15.43 -4.99 -5.00
N GLU A 33 16.39 -4.09 -5.12
CA GLU A 33 17.41 -3.80 -4.12
C GLU A 33 16.78 -3.24 -2.84
N GLU A 34 15.80 -2.36 -2.98
CA GLU A 34 15.05 -1.79 -1.84
C GLU A 34 14.22 -2.86 -1.12
N TYR A 35 13.59 -3.76 -1.89
CA TYR A 35 12.86 -4.89 -1.32
C TYR A 35 13.79 -5.87 -0.59
N GLU A 36 14.97 -6.18 -1.14
CA GLU A 36 15.94 -7.09 -0.51
C GLU A 36 16.52 -6.52 0.80
N GLN A 37 16.70 -5.19 0.89
CA GLN A 37 17.14 -4.53 2.13
C GLN A 37 16.08 -4.58 3.23
N ASN A 38 14.80 -4.41 2.89
CA ASN A 38 13.72 -4.49 3.87
C ASN A 38 12.42 -5.06 3.26
N PRO A 39 12.24 -6.39 3.25
CA PRO A 39 11.03 -7.02 2.68
C PRO A 39 9.71 -6.65 3.39
N ARG A 40 9.78 -6.05 4.58
CA ARG A 40 8.63 -5.68 5.43
C ARG A 40 8.43 -4.16 5.48
N TRP A 41 9.04 -3.40 4.59
CA TRP A 41 8.94 -1.93 4.57
C TRP A 41 7.49 -1.43 4.51
N ALA A 42 6.60 -2.21 3.89
CA ALA A 42 5.20 -1.86 3.70
C ALA A 42 4.34 -2.02 4.97
N ASP A 43 4.79 -2.71 6.01
CA ASP A 43 3.96 -3.07 7.17
C ASP A 43 3.43 -1.86 7.95
N ILE A 44 4.34 -0.98 8.35
CA ILE A 44 4.02 0.25 9.09
C ILE A 44 3.17 1.21 8.25
N PRO A 45 3.57 1.57 7.01
CA PRO A 45 2.80 2.51 6.21
C PRO A 45 1.43 1.95 5.78
N LEU A 46 1.29 0.65 5.51
CA LEU A 46 -0.03 0.05 5.25
C LEU A 46 -0.95 0.16 6.45
N ARG A 47 -0.46 -0.13 7.67
CA ARG A 47 -1.26 0.03 8.89
C ARG A 47 -1.67 1.49 9.09
N ALA A 48 -0.78 2.44 8.83
CA ALA A 48 -1.09 3.87 8.93
C ALA A 48 -2.10 4.34 7.86
N LEU A 49 -2.07 3.78 6.65
CA LEU A 49 -3.02 4.09 5.58
C LEU A 49 -4.41 3.49 5.86
N VAL A 50 -4.47 2.27 6.39
CA VAL A 50 -5.71 1.64 6.85
C VAL A 50 -6.32 2.42 8.01
N GLY A 51 -5.52 2.80 9.00
CA GLY A 51 -6.01 3.60 10.13
C GLY A 51 -6.57 4.98 9.75
N ARG A 52 -6.19 5.51 8.57
CA ARG A 52 -6.72 6.76 8.01
C ARG A 52 -7.84 6.56 6.99
N GLY A 53 -8.23 5.31 6.72
CA GLY A 53 -9.25 5.00 5.73
C GLY A 53 -8.85 5.27 4.28
N ILE A 54 -7.55 5.47 3.99
CA ILE A 54 -7.05 5.71 2.62
C ILE A 54 -6.94 4.39 1.85
N VAL A 55 -6.58 3.33 2.56
CA VAL A 55 -6.49 1.95 2.06
C VAL A 55 -7.47 1.12 2.87
N GLU A 56 -8.17 0.22 2.21
CA GLU A 56 -8.99 -0.81 2.86
C GLU A 56 -8.26 -2.14 2.85
N VAL A 57 -8.55 -2.97 3.84
CA VAL A 57 -8.03 -4.34 3.97
C VAL A 57 -9.20 -5.30 4.16
N ASP A 58 -9.21 -6.40 3.42
CA ASP A 58 -10.22 -7.44 3.57
C ASP A 58 -9.86 -8.46 4.67
N GLU A 59 -10.76 -9.39 4.94
CA GLU A 59 -10.57 -10.46 5.93
C GLU A 59 -9.40 -11.42 5.60
N ARG A 60 -8.92 -11.41 4.35
CA ARG A 60 -7.80 -12.23 3.86
C ARG A 60 -6.47 -11.49 3.94
N GLY A 61 -6.47 -10.23 4.39
CA GLY A 61 -5.28 -9.38 4.45
C GLY A 61 -4.83 -8.85 3.08
N LEU A 62 -5.76 -8.75 2.12
CA LEU A 62 -5.54 -8.10 0.84
C LEU A 62 -5.92 -6.62 0.95
N TYR A 63 -5.15 -5.77 0.29
CA TYR A 63 -5.26 -4.32 0.36
C TYR A 63 -5.68 -3.72 -0.97
N ARG A 64 -6.46 -2.66 -0.91
CA ARG A 64 -6.86 -1.86 -2.07
C ARG A 64 -6.99 -0.40 -1.68
N LEU A 65 -6.86 0.51 -2.65
CA LEU A 65 -7.20 1.92 -2.43
C LEU A 65 -8.69 2.04 -2.09
N ASN A 66 -9.03 2.75 -1.02
CA ASN A 66 -10.44 2.97 -0.70
C ASN A 66 -11.03 3.95 -1.73
N PRO A 67 -12.08 3.56 -2.48
CA PRO A 67 -12.68 4.41 -3.51
C PRO A 67 -13.31 5.70 -2.96
N ASN A 68 -13.61 5.74 -1.66
CA ASN A 68 -14.17 6.91 -0.98
C ASN A 68 -13.11 7.74 -0.23
N ALA A 69 -11.82 7.39 -0.34
CA ALA A 69 -10.76 8.12 0.35
C ALA A 69 -10.59 9.53 -0.23
N GLN A 70 -10.73 10.54 0.62
CA GLN A 70 -10.24 11.89 0.30
C GLN A 70 -8.72 11.92 0.49
N ILE A 71 -7.99 11.76 -0.61
CA ILE A 71 -6.55 11.98 -0.64
C ILE A 71 -6.34 13.49 -0.78
N PHE A 72 -6.21 14.19 0.34
CA PHE A 72 -5.81 15.60 0.33
C PHE A 72 -4.33 15.69 -0.12
N GLU A 73 -4.09 16.42 -1.21
CA GLU A 73 -2.74 16.69 -1.77
C GLU A 73 -1.88 17.57 -0.85
#